data_AF-A0A2H0LUV7-F1
#
_entry.id   AF-A0A2H0LUV7-F1
#
_cell.length_a   1.000
_cell.length_b   1.000
_cell.length_c   1.000
_cell.angle_alpha   90.00
_cell.angle_beta   90.00
_cell.angle_gamma   90.00
#
_symmetry.space_group_name_H-M   'P 1'
#
loop_
_entity.id
_entity.type
_entity.pdbx_description
1 polymer ?
#
loop_
_entity_poly.entity_id
_entity_poly.type
_entity_poly.pdbx_seq_one_letter_code
_entity_poly.pdbx_strand_id
1 'polypeptide(L)' 'KVDCELIVYGATEPDAKVTVQGAPIKLRPDGTFTLRYYLPDGKQVIPVKATSADQIDERTITPTVTRETK' A
#
# COMPACT_ATOMS: atom_id res chain seq x y z
N LYS A 1 12.17 -18.08 17.43
CA LYS A 1 10.96 -17.55 16.75
C LYS A 1 11.32 -16.19 16.18
N VAL A 2 11.14 -16.00 14.88
CA VAL A 2 11.38 -14.71 14.20
C VAL A 2 10.07 -14.29 13.58
N ASP A 3 9.66 -13.05 13.87
CA ASP A 3 8.49 -12.42 13.26
C ASP A 3 8.97 -11.38 12.24
N CYS A 4 8.17 -11.12 11.21
CA CYS A 4 8.49 -10.14 10.18
C CYS A 4 7.31 -9.19 9.98
N GLU A 5 7.62 -7.96 9.59
CA GLU A 5 6.64 -6.95 9.22
C GLU A 5 7.00 -6.40 7.84
N LEU A 6 5.97 -5.96 7.12
CA LEU A 6 6.11 -5.29 5.84
C LEU A 6 5.63 -3.85 5.98
N ILE A 7 6.50 -2.91 5.65
CA ILE A 7 6.14 -1.50 5.54
C ILE A 7 5.88 -1.17 4.07
N VAL A 8 4.68 -0.68 3.77
CA VAL A 8 4.30 -0.18 2.45
C VAL A 8 4.15 1.34 2.56
N TYR A 9 4.93 2.07 1.77
CA TYR A 9 4.89 3.53 1.74
C TYR A 9 4.91 4.03 0.31
N GLY A 10 4.41 5.25 0.14
CA GLY A 10 4.36 5.90 -1.16
C GLY A 10 3.94 7.35 -1.03
N ALA A 11 3.90 8.03 -2.17
CA ALA A 11 3.48 9.41 -2.29
C ALA A 11 2.62 9.56 -3.55
N THR A 12 1.67 10.47 -3.49
CA THR A 12 0.81 10.91 -4.59
C THR A 12 0.41 12.36 -4.35
N GLU A 13 -0.53 12.90 -5.12
CA GLU A 13 -1.08 14.23 -4.89
C GLU A 13 -1.80 14.28 -3.53
N PRO A 14 -1.68 15.37 -2.74
CA PRO A 14 -2.25 15.44 -1.39
C PRO A 14 -3.75 15.15 -1.26
N ASP A 15 -4.51 15.42 -2.30
CA ASP A 15 -5.97 15.27 -2.38
C ASP A 15 -6.41 14.04 -3.19
N ALA A 16 -5.47 13.22 -3.65
CA ALA A 16 -5.76 11.96 -4.31
C ALA A 16 -6.45 10.96 -3.37
N LYS A 17 -7.28 10.09 -3.94
CA LYS A 17 -7.89 8.96 -3.23
C LYS A 17 -7.02 7.73 -3.44
N VAL A 18 -6.55 7.15 -2.33
CA VAL A 18 -5.75 5.93 -2.37
C VAL A 18 -6.47 4.81 -1.65
N THR A 19 -6.48 3.63 -2.28
CA THR A 19 -6.87 2.38 -1.64
C THR A 19 -5.69 1.41 -1.62
N VAL A 20 -5.55 0.68 -0.51
CA VAL A 20 -4.56 -0.39 -0.36
C VAL A 20 -5.31 -1.66 0.05
N GLN A 21 -5.12 -2.74 -0.70
CA GLN A 21 -5.90 -3.98 -0.55
C GLN A 21 -7.42 -3.74 -0.59
N GLY A 22 -7.87 -2.77 -1.40
CA GLY A 22 -9.28 -2.40 -1.53
C GLY A 22 -9.82 -1.52 -0.40
N ALA A 23 -9.05 -1.26 0.65
CA ALA A 23 -9.45 -0.37 1.74
C ALA A 23 -8.95 1.06 1.48
N PRO A 24 -9.79 2.11 1.59
CA PRO A 24 -9.34 3.49 1.49
C PRO A 24 -8.42 3.84 2.65
N ILE A 25 -7.37 4.61 2.35
CA ILE A 25 -6.44 5.11 3.35
C ILE A 25 -6.44 6.63 3.38
N LYS A 26 -6.09 7.19 4.54
CA LYS A 26 -5.90 8.64 4.68
C LYS A 26 -4.46 9.00 4.35
N LEU A 27 -4.29 9.93 3.42
CA LEU A 27 -2.99 10.53 3.12
C LEU A 27 -2.62 11.55 4.20
N ARG A 28 -1.33 11.75 4.38
CA ARG A 28 -0.80 12.92 5.09
C ARG A 28 -1.01 14.18 4.23
N PRO A 29 -0.96 15.39 4.81
CA PRO A 29 -1.12 16.64 4.06
C PRO A 29 -0.11 16.84 2.92
N ASP A 30 1.02 16.13 2.97
CA ASP A 30 2.06 16.12 1.93
C ASP A 30 1.84 15.05 0.84
N GLY A 31 0.71 14.33 0.88
CA GLY A 31 0.37 13.26 -0.07
C GLY A 31 1.05 11.93 0.19
N THR A 32 1.81 11.79 1.29
CA THR A 32 2.47 10.54 1.63
C THR A 32 1.59 9.61 2.47
N PHE A 33 1.91 8.32 2.44
CA PHE A 33 1.34 7.34 3.34
C PHE A 33 2.36 6.30 3.79
N THR A 34 2.09 5.64 4.92
CA THR A 34 2.88 4.53 5.44
C THR A 34 1.94 3.56 6.14
N LEU A 35 1.98 2.30 5.77
CA LEU A 35 1.21 1.21 6.36
C LEU A 35 2.18 0.13 6.83
N ARG A 36 1.87 -0.50 7.95
CA ARG A 36 2.62 -1.62 8.51
C ARG A 36 1.71 -2.83 8.55
N TYR A 37 2.17 -3.92 7.96
CA TYR A 37 1.47 -5.19 7.94
C TYR A 37 2.30 -6.23 8.67
N TYR A 38 1.63 -7.14 9.38
CA TYR A 38 2.24 -8.40 9.78
C TYR A 38 2.53 -9.22 8.52
N LEU A 39 3.73 -9.79 8.43
CA LEU A 39 4.16 -10.60 7.30
C LEU A 39 4.42 -12.05 7.75
N PRO A 40 3.38 -12.91 7.77
CA PRO A 40 3.54 -14.33 8.03
C PRO A 40 4.21 -15.04 6.84
N ASP A 41 4.58 -16.30 7.03
CA ASP A 41 4.98 -17.15 5.92
C ASP A 41 3.83 -17.30 4.91
N GLY A 42 4.19 -17.36 3.64
CA GLY A 42 3.26 -17.39 2.52
C GLY A 42 3.46 -16.22 1.55
N LYS A 43 2.45 -16.02 0.71
CA LYS A 43 2.42 -15.00 -0.35
C LYS A 43 1.39 -13.93 -0.02
N GLN A 44 1.80 -12.68 -0.03
CA GLN A 44 0.94 -11.52 0.18
C GLN A 44 0.93 -10.63 -1.07
N VAL A 45 -0.26 -10.30 -1.55
CA VAL A 45 -0.49 -9.41 -2.70
C VAL A 45 -1.12 -8.12 -2.19
N ILE A 46 -0.60 -6.99 -2.62
CA ILE A 46 -0.95 -5.68 -2.04
C ILE A 46 -1.33 -4.71 -3.16
N PRO A 47 -2.52 -4.82 -3.76
CA PRO A 47 -2.92 -3.84 -4.76
C PRO A 47 -3.04 -2.45 -4.12
N VAL A 48 -2.35 -1.48 -4.70
CA VAL A 48 -2.40 -0.06 -4.36
C VAL A 48 -2.98 0.67 -5.56
N LYS A 49 -4.14 1.31 -5.39
CA LYS A 49 -4.78 2.11 -6.42
C LYS A 49 -4.86 3.56 -5.97
N ALA A 50 -4.33 4.47 -6.76
CA ALA A 50 -4.42 5.91 -6.58
C ALA A 50 -5.25 6.52 -7.72
N THR A 51 -6.17 7.41 -7.36
CA THR A 51 -6.98 8.18 -8.29
C THR A 51 -6.80 9.67 -7.94
N SER A 52 -6.43 10.49 -8.93
CA SER A 52 -6.31 11.94 -8.77
C SER A 52 -7.63 12.58 -8.34
N ALA A 53 -7.56 13.79 -7.77
CA ALA A 53 -8.75 14.47 -7.26
C ALA A 53 -9.78 14.81 -8.36
N ASP A 54 -9.31 15.07 -9.58
CA ASP A 54 -10.13 15.30 -10.76
C ASP A 54 -10.68 14.03 -11.41
N GLN A 55 -10.29 12.85 -10.91
CA GLN A 55 -10.68 11.52 -11.41
C GLN A 55 -10.22 11.22 -12.84
N ILE A 56 -9.26 11.97 -13.37
CA ILE A 56 -8.73 11.75 -14.72
C ILE A 56 -7.63 10.69 -14.69
N ASP A 57 -6.72 10.78 -13.72
CA ASP A 57 -5.58 9.89 -13.62
C ASP A 57 -5.83 8.78 -12.61
N GLU A 58 -5.63 7.55 -13.07
CA GLU A 58 -5.65 6.36 -12.24
C GLU A 58 -4.35 5.58 -12.42
N ARG A 59 -3.74 5.18 -11.29
CA ARG A 59 -2.56 4.31 -11.27
C ARG A 59 -2.77 3.16 -10.30
N THR A 60 -2.44 1.97 -10.77
CA THR A 60 -2.45 0.76 -9.95
C THR A 60 -1.06 0.13 -9.91
N ILE A 61 -0.57 -0.15 -8.71
CA ILE A 61 0.69 -0.86 -8.46
C ILE A 61 0.37 -2.03 -7.53
N THR A 62 0.87 -3.22 -7.85
CA THR A 62 0.54 -4.43 -7.08
C THR A 62 1.82 -5.15 -6.61
N PRO A 63 2.45 -4.70 -5.51
CA PRO A 63 3.54 -5.45 -4.92
C PRO A 63 3.09 -6.86 -4.51
N THR A 64 3.97 -7.82 -4.76
CA THR A 64 3.82 -9.20 -4.33
C THR A 64 5.03 -9.57 -3.50
N VAL A 65 4.81 -10.00 -2.26
CA VAL A 65 5.86 -10.38 -1.31
C VAL A 65 5.65 -11.84 -0.90
N THR A 66 6.74 -12.61 -0.86
CA THR A 66 6.73 -13.99 -0.36
C THR A 66 7.71 -14.09 0.79
N ARG A 67 7.30 -14.73 1.89
CA ARG A 67 8.14 -15.07 3.03
C ARG A 67 8.11 -16.58 3.26
N GLU A 68 9.28 -17.15 3.51
CA GLU A 68 9.46 -18.56 3.85
C GLU A 68 10.51 -18.67 4.95
N THR A 69 10.19 -19.42 6.01
CA THR A 69 11.12 -19.74 7.09
C THR A 69 11.45 -21.23 7.05
N LYS A 70 12.73 -21.60 7.14
CA LYS A 70 13.21 -23.00 7.17
C LYS A 70 13.73 -23.39 8.54
#